data_AF-A0A496TSS4-F1
#
_entry.id   AF-A0A496TSS4-F1
#
_cell.length_a   1.000
_cell.length_b   1.000
_cell.length_c   1.000
_cell.angle_alpha   90.00
_cell.angle_beta   90.00
_cell.angle_gamma   90.00
#
_symmetry.space_group_name_H-M   'P 1'
#
loop_
_entity.id
_entity.type
_entity.pdbx_description
1 polymer ?
#
loop_
_entity_poly.entity_id
_entity_poly.type
_entity_poly.pdbx_seq_one_letter_code
_entity_poly.pdbx_strand_id
1 'polypeptide(L)'
;MDQPKFRKEKGRRYGFTFQSKLHATVIEEFLYYLFKDIKRLKNKNLNFGPTKAYSNLYFAPPNIERFEESSNIVINVKDQDFSISKEIVLRSKVSNSEDWQENRIYVPIVSIECKTYLDKTMLEGSISTAEKIKKGNPYCIFLIVTETYDVSLDVDPKYSLIDQIYVLRKQKRREERMKPIYADIVYKLFKFVELHINSDWYNVHERIQRGEMI
;
A
#
# COMPACT_ATOMS: atom_id res chain seq x y z
N MET A 1 17.20 10.16 23.12
CA MET A 1 16.88 10.24 21.69
C MET A 1 15.37 10.18 21.52
N ASP A 2 14.70 11.33 21.50
CA ASP A 2 13.29 11.40 21.09
C ASP A 2 13.26 11.38 19.57
N GLN A 3 12.99 10.21 18.97
CA GLN A 3 12.71 10.15 17.55
C GLN A 3 11.27 10.63 17.32
N PRO A 4 11.02 11.62 16.45
CA PRO A 4 9.69 12.21 16.27
C PRO A 4 8.62 11.20 15.81
N LYS A 5 9.02 10.10 15.16
CA LYS A 5 8.13 9.00 14.75
C LYS A 5 7.76 8.01 15.86
N PHE A 6 8.56 7.91 16.92
CA PHE A 6 8.39 6.93 18.01
C PHE A 6 8.33 7.67 19.35
N ARG A 7 7.24 8.42 19.56
CA ARG A 7 7.01 9.12 20.83
C ARG A 7 6.70 8.10 21.92
N LYS A 8 7.48 8.16 23.01
CA LYS A 8 7.17 7.42 24.22
C LYS A 8 5.95 8.03 24.91
N GLU A 9 4.96 7.22 25.25
CA GLU A 9 3.85 7.62 26.10
C GLU A 9 4.33 7.76 27.56
N LYS A 10 4.21 8.97 28.11
CA LYS A 10 4.52 9.24 29.52
C LYS A 10 3.60 8.42 30.42
N GLY A 11 4.15 7.81 31.47
CA GLY A 11 3.40 7.05 32.47
C GLY A 11 3.27 5.55 32.21
N ARG A 12 3.83 5.00 31.12
CA ARG A 12 3.89 3.54 30.89
C ARG A 12 5.29 2.98 31.12
N ARG A 13 5.37 1.81 31.79
CA ARG A 13 6.62 1.13 32.17
C ARG A 13 7.62 0.96 31.01
N TYR A 14 7.12 0.73 29.79
CA TYR A 14 7.95 0.53 28.58
C TYR A 14 7.82 1.66 27.54
N GLY A 15 6.98 2.66 27.80
CA GLY A 15 6.82 3.85 26.94
C GLY A 15 6.13 3.63 25.58
N PHE A 16 5.80 2.41 25.17
CA PHE A 16 5.14 2.14 23.88
C PHE A 16 3.85 1.34 24.06
N THR A 17 2.86 1.61 23.20
CA THR A 17 1.56 0.91 23.18
C THR A 17 1.34 0.23 21.85
N PHE A 18 0.35 -0.67 21.77
CA PHE A 18 -0.09 -1.25 20.49
C PHE A 18 -0.57 -0.20 19.47
N GLN A 19 -0.89 1.02 19.92
CA GLN A 19 -1.24 2.16 19.06
C GLN A 19 0.01 2.90 18.55
N SER A 20 1.19 2.68 19.15
CA SER A 20 2.43 3.26 18.67
C SER A 20 2.88 2.60 17.36
N LYS A 21 3.43 3.42 16.46
CA LYS A 21 3.89 2.96 15.14
C LYS A 21 4.99 1.89 15.21
N LEU A 22 5.72 1.82 16.33
CA LEU A 22 6.84 0.90 16.53
C LEU A 22 6.44 -0.57 16.35
N HIS A 23 5.24 -0.97 16.78
CA HIS A 23 4.81 -2.36 16.62
C HIS A 23 4.47 -2.69 15.17
N ALA A 24 3.83 -1.76 14.45
CA ALA A 24 3.50 -1.96 13.04
C ALA A 24 4.76 -2.06 12.16
N THR A 25 5.83 -1.30 12.48
CA THR A 25 7.08 -1.33 11.72
C THR A 25 7.79 -2.69 11.74
N VAL A 26 7.53 -3.53 12.74
CA VAL A 26 8.07 -4.91 12.76
C VAL A 26 7.50 -5.74 11.60
N ILE A 27 6.20 -5.56 11.30
CA ILE A 27 5.55 -6.23 10.16
C ILE A 27 6.10 -5.65 8.85
N GLU A 28 6.28 -4.33 8.77
CA GLU A 28 6.85 -3.66 7.58
C GLU A 28 8.25 -4.21 7.24
N GLU A 29 9.14 -4.32 8.23
CA GLU A 29 10.48 -4.87 8.06
C GLU A 29 10.44 -6.37 7.72
N PHE A 30 9.57 -7.14 8.39
CA PHE A 30 9.38 -8.55 8.07
C PHE A 30 8.97 -8.77 6.60
N LEU A 31 8.06 -7.95 6.08
CA LEU A 31 7.61 -8.04 4.68
C LEU A 31 8.73 -7.75 3.68
N TYR A 32 9.67 -6.85 4.03
CA TYR A 32 10.87 -6.64 3.21
C TYR A 32 11.65 -7.95 3.05
N TYR A 33 11.98 -8.61 4.16
CA TYR A 33 12.71 -9.87 4.12
C TYR A 33 11.90 -11.01 3.46
N LEU A 34 10.58 -10.99 3.59
CA LEU A 34 9.71 -11.98 2.98
C LEU A 34 9.71 -11.89 1.44
N PHE A 35 9.75 -10.69 0.87
CA PHE A 35 9.55 -10.49 -0.57
C PHE A 35 10.82 -10.14 -1.37
N LYS A 36 11.87 -9.58 -0.74
CA LYS A 36 13.06 -9.08 -1.46
C LYS A 36 13.73 -10.14 -2.35
N ASP A 37 13.61 -11.42 -1.98
CA ASP A 37 14.27 -12.53 -2.65
C ASP A 37 13.38 -13.23 -3.71
N ILE A 38 12.18 -12.68 -4.02
CA ILE A 38 11.38 -13.14 -5.15
C ILE A 38 12.19 -12.96 -6.44
N LYS A 39 12.44 -14.07 -7.16
CA LYS A 39 13.38 -14.12 -8.30
C LYS A 39 13.14 -13.04 -9.35
N ARG A 40 11.88 -12.76 -9.73
CA ARG A 40 11.53 -11.77 -10.78
C ARG A 40 11.77 -10.31 -10.36
N LEU A 41 11.95 -10.05 -9.06
CA LEU A 41 12.33 -8.73 -8.54
C LEU A 41 13.84 -8.49 -8.52
N LYS A 42 14.65 -9.55 -8.65
CA LYS A 42 16.11 -9.43 -8.60
C LYS A 42 16.61 -8.52 -9.73
N ASN A 43 17.55 -7.63 -9.39
CA ASN A 43 18.14 -6.62 -10.29
C ASN A 43 17.13 -5.62 -10.89
N LYS A 44 15.92 -5.51 -10.34
CA LYS A 44 14.98 -4.44 -10.70
C LYS A 44 15.22 -3.22 -9.82
N ASN A 45 15.13 -2.03 -10.41
CA ASN A 45 15.19 -0.78 -9.66
C ASN A 45 13.81 -0.50 -9.02
N LEU A 46 13.57 -1.11 -7.86
CA LEU A 46 12.34 -1.02 -7.10
C LEU A 46 12.67 -0.64 -5.65
N ASN A 47 11.77 0.14 -5.06
CA ASN A 47 11.78 0.51 -3.66
C ASN A 47 10.88 -0.45 -2.87
N PHE A 48 11.32 -0.81 -1.67
CA PHE A 48 10.60 -1.68 -0.74
C PHE A 48 10.38 -0.95 0.59
N GLY A 49 9.19 -1.14 1.18
CA GLY A 49 8.86 -0.56 2.48
C GLY A 49 7.90 0.63 2.40
N PRO A 50 7.88 1.49 3.43
CA PRO A 50 6.93 2.60 3.49
C PRO A 50 7.10 3.58 2.33
N THR A 51 5.99 3.99 1.70
CA THR A 51 6.03 4.92 0.58
C THR A 51 4.80 5.82 0.51
N LYS A 52 4.91 6.89 -0.28
CA LYS A 52 3.78 7.73 -0.70
C LYS A 52 3.33 7.27 -2.08
N ALA A 53 2.45 6.27 -2.10
CA ALA A 53 1.94 5.65 -3.32
C ALA A 53 1.11 6.64 -4.14
N TYR A 54 1.37 6.71 -5.44
CA TYR A 54 0.57 7.48 -6.39
C TYR A 54 -0.89 7.02 -6.38
N SER A 55 -1.81 7.98 -6.34
CA SER A 55 -3.26 7.76 -6.40
C SER A 55 -3.84 8.35 -7.68
N ASN A 56 -3.66 9.65 -7.88
CA ASN A 56 -4.12 10.33 -9.10
C ASN A 56 -3.39 11.65 -9.27
N LEU A 57 -3.58 12.26 -10.44
CA LEU A 57 -3.22 13.64 -10.69
C LEU A 57 -4.47 14.45 -11.05
N TYR A 58 -4.39 15.76 -10.84
CA TYR A 58 -5.41 16.71 -11.26
C TYR A 58 -4.77 18.08 -11.52
N PHE A 59 -5.50 18.93 -12.23
CA PHE A 59 -5.09 20.31 -12.51
C PHE A 59 -5.74 21.23 -11.48
N ALA A 60 -4.94 22.08 -10.83
CA ALA A 60 -5.44 23.03 -9.85
C ALA A 60 -4.72 24.39 -9.98
N PRO A 61 -4.94 25.11 -11.09
CA PRO A 61 -4.43 26.46 -11.22
C PRO A 61 -5.06 27.36 -10.16
N PRO A 62 -4.27 28.17 -9.42
CA PRO A 62 -4.81 29.07 -8.40
C PRO A 62 -5.50 30.31 -8.99
N ASN A 63 -5.16 30.69 -10.21
CA ASN A 63 -5.71 31.84 -10.95
C ASN A 63 -5.39 31.71 -12.45
N ILE A 64 -5.86 32.67 -13.26
CA ILE A 64 -5.69 32.65 -14.71
C ILE A 64 -4.23 32.84 -15.12
N GLU A 65 -3.48 33.67 -14.41
CA GLU A 65 -2.07 33.94 -14.69
C GLU A 65 -1.23 32.66 -14.54
N ARG A 66 -1.41 31.95 -13.43
CA ARG A 66 -0.72 30.66 -13.20
C ARG A 66 -1.16 29.58 -14.16
N PHE A 67 -2.42 29.58 -14.58
CA PHE A 67 -2.94 28.64 -15.58
C PHE A 67 -2.21 28.78 -16.93
N GLU A 68 -1.86 30.01 -17.32
CA GLU A 68 -1.09 30.29 -18.53
C GLU A 68 0.40 29.94 -18.37
N GLU A 69 0.99 30.18 -17.20
CA GLU A 69 2.43 30.00 -16.96
C GLU A 69 2.87 28.53 -16.77
N SER A 70 2.04 27.68 -16.17
CA SER A 70 2.46 26.33 -15.77
C SER A 70 1.35 25.28 -15.93
N SER A 71 1.73 24.00 -15.96
CA SER A 71 0.75 22.92 -16.00
C SER A 71 -0.09 22.79 -14.74
N ASN A 72 0.31 23.39 -13.60
CA ASN A 72 -0.39 23.31 -12.31
C ASN A 72 -0.87 21.88 -11.94
N ILE A 73 -0.08 20.87 -12.29
CA ILE A 73 -0.41 19.48 -11.96
C ILE A 73 -0.17 19.28 -10.47
N VAL A 74 -1.16 18.75 -9.77
CA VAL A 74 -1.04 18.32 -8.39
C VAL A 74 -1.13 16.81 -8.34
N ILE A 75 -0.18 16.18 -7.65
CA ILE A 75 -0.16 14.74 -7.43
C ILE A 75 -0.74 14.42 -6.06
N ASN A 76 -1.80 13.60 -6.05
CA ASN A 76 -2.30 12.99 -4.83
C ASN A 76 -1.58 11.67 -4.58
N VAL A 77 -1.24 11.45 -3.31
CA VAL A 77 -0.58 10.24 -2.83
C VAL A 77 -1.29 9.67 -1.60
N LYS A 78 -1.00 8.40 -1.32
CA LYS A 78 -1.43 7.70 -0.11
C LYS A 78 -0.22 7.13 0.59
N ASP A 79 -0.09 7.41 1.88
CA ASP A 79 0.91 6.77 2.72
C ASP A 79 0.57 5.28 2.80
N GLN A 80 1.55 4.42 2.52
CA GLN A 80 1.45 2.97 2.63
C GLN A 80 2.50 2.46 3.61
N ASP A 81 2.11 1.52 4.48
CA ASP A 81 3.02 0.93 5.48
C ASP A 81 4.10 0.09 4.80
N PHE A 82 3.73 -0.69 3.78
CA PHE A 82 4.69 -1.40 2.93
C PHE A 82 4.27 -1.38 1.47
N SER A 83 5.21 -1.13 0.57
CA SER A 83 4.98 -1.22 -0.87
C SER A 83 6.21 -1.78 -1.58
N ILE A 84 5.96 -2.45 -2.70
CA ILE A 84 6.95 -2.67 -3.76
C ILE A 84 6.59 -1.67 -4.85
N SER A 85 7.43 -0.64 -5.03
CA SER A 85 7.11 0.50 -5.89
C SER A 85 8.29 0.95 -6.74
N LYS A 86 7.99 1.67 -7.82
CA LYS A 86 8.99 2.29 -8.69
C LYS A 86 8.87 3.81 -8.62
N GLU A 87 10.00 4.50 -8.48
CA GLU A 87 10.04 5.95 -8.64
C GLU A 87 9.92 6.32 -10.12
N ILE A 88 9.04 7.27 -10.44
CA ILE A 88 8.84 7.83 -11.77
C ILE A 88 8.95 9.35 -11.67
N VAL A 89 9.69 9.94 -12.60
CA VAL A 89 9.77 11.40 -12.77
C VAL A 89 8.75 11.79 -13.85
N LEU A 90 7.73 12.56 -13.46
CA LEU A 90 6.76 13.17 -14.36
C LEU A 90 7.19 14.61 -14.66
N ARG A 91 7.34 14.93 -15.95
CA ARG A 91 7.62 16.29 -16.42
C ARG A 91 6.49 16.79 -17.28
N SER A 92 6.03 18.00 -17.01
CA SER A 92 4.98 18.68 -17.77
C SER A 92 5.35 20.14 -18.01
N LYS A 93 4.92 20.69 -19.13
CA LYS A 93 5.07 22.11 -19.46
C LYS A 93 3.87 22.60 -20.25
N VAL A 94 3.64 23.91 -20.25
CA VAL A 94 2.70 24.54 -21.20
C VAL A 94 3.38 24.59 -22.57
N SER A 95 2.62 24.41 -23.65
CA SER A 95 3.18 24.23 -25.01
C SER A 95 4.06 25.39 -25.50
N ASN A 96 3.79 26.61 -25.04
CA ASN A 96 4.50 27.83 -25.37
C ASN A 96 5.56 28.25 -24.33
N SER A 97 5.79 27.43 -23.30
CA SER A 97 6.81 27.66 -22.28
C SER A 97 7.94 26.64 -22.41
N GLU A 98 9.14 27.00 -21.95
CA GLU A 98 10.26 26.06 -21.76
C GLU A 98 10.42 25.63 -20.29
N ASP A 99 9.61 26.20 -19.39
CA ASP A 99 9.65 25.87 -17.98
C ASP A 99 8.94 24.53 -17.71
N TRP A 100 9.72 23.58 -17.20
CA TRP A 100 9.21 22.27 -16.82
C TRP A 100 8.79 22.25 -15.36
N GLN A 101 7.57 21.80 -15.11
CA GLN A 101 7.15 21.30 -13.82
C GLN A 101 7.59 19.83 -13.69
N GLU A 102 8.38 19.52 -12.66
CA GLU A 102 8.81 18.15 -12.35
C GLU A 102 8.13 17.65 -11.08
N ASN A 103 7.52 16.46 -11.14
CA ASN A 103 6.94 15.76 -10.00
C ASN A 103 7.55 14.35 -9.90
N ARG A 104 8.00 13.96 -8.71
CA ARG A 104 8.46 12.59 -8.43
C ARG A 104 7.34 11.81 -7.78
N ILE A 105 7.00 10.67 -8.36
CA ILE A 105 5.91 9.81 -7.89
C ILE A 105 6.41 8.39 -7.66
N TYR A 106 5.75 7.67 -6.75
CA TYR A 106 6.03 6.25 -6.50
C TYR A 106 4.83 5.44 -6.97
N VAL A 107 5.00 4.66 -8.03
CA VAL A 107 3.94 3.80 -8.57
C VAL A 107 4.08 2.41 -7.95
N PRO A 108 3.14 1.97 -7.10
CA PRO A 108 3.22 0.68 -6.43
C PRO A 108 2.74 -0.45 -7.35
N ILE A 109 3.41 -1.60 -7.34
CA ILE A 109 2.85 -2.84 -7.90
C ILE A 109 2.23 -3.70 -6.79
N VAL A 110 2.69 -3.50 -5.56
CA VAL A 110 2.12 -4.10 -4.35
C VAL A 110 2.02 -3.00 -3.29
N SER A 111 0.86 -2.92 -2.63
CA SER A 111 0.58 -2.02 -1.51
C SER A 111 0.00 -2.82 -0.36
N ILE A 112 0.53 -2.65 0.85
CA ILE A 112 0.15 -3.41 2.04
C ILE A 112 0.00 -2.46 3.25
N GLU A 113 -1.18 -2.51 3.86
CA GLU A 113 -1.45 -1.89 5.16
C GLU A 113 -1.09 -2.88 6.28
N CYS A 114 -0.26 -2.46 7.23
CA CYS A 114 0.23 -3.31 8.32
C CYS A 114 -0.39 -2.88 9.65
N LYS A 115 -1.15 -3.76 10.30
CA LYS A 115 -1.85 -3.44 11.55
C LYS A 115 -1.59 -4.48 12.64
N THR A 116 -1.51 -4.05 13.90
CA THR A 116 -1.48 -4.98 15.05
C THR A 116 -2.88 -5.56 15.32
N TYR A 117 -3.92 -4.82 14.97
CA TYR A 117 -5.30 -5.28 14.90
C TYR A 117 -6.04 -4.47 13.83
N LEU A 118 -7.10 -5.02 13.26
CA LEU A 118 -7.94 -4.33 12.28
C LEU A 118 -9.35 -4.10 12.86
N ASP A 119 -9.73 -2.85 13.09
CA ASP A 119 -11.11 -2.47 13.46
C ASP A 119 -11.91 -1.94 12.25
N LYS A 120 -13.21 -1.67 12.46
CA LYS A 120 -14.13 -1.19 11.40
C LYS A 120 -13.65 0.12 10.76
N THR A 121 -13.25 1.09 11.56
CA THR A 121 -12.80 2.41 11.07
C THR A 121 -11.52 2.27 10.23
N MET A 122 -10.59 1.43 10.67
CA MET A 122 -9.37 1.13 9.91
C MET A 122 -9.70 0.41 8.59
N LEU A 123 -10.66 -0.53 8.60
CA LEU A 123 -11.11 -1.20 7.39
C LEU A 123 -11.71 -0.20 6.39
N GLU A 124 -12.64 0.65 6.81
CA GLU A 124 -13.26 1.68 5.96
C GLU A 124 -12.22 2.64 5.36
N GLY A 125 -11.25 3.09 6.16
CA GLY A 125 -10.13 3.89 5.68
C GLY A 125 -9.27 3.17 4.64
N SER A 126 -9.05 1.87 4.82
CA SER A 126 -8.30 1.03 3.90
C SER A 126 -9.07 0.80 2.59
N ILE A 127 -10.40 0.63 2.65
CA ILE A 127 -11.27 0.52 1.46
C ILE A 127 -11.13 1.77 0.59
N SER A 128 -11.27 2.97 1.17
CA SER A 128 -11.11 4.23 0.42
C SER A 128 -9.69 4.40 -0.17
N THR A 129 -8.69 3.87 0.52
CA THR A 129 -7.29 3.92 0.06
C THR A 129 -7.05 2.98 -1.10
N ALA A 130 -7.56 1.74 -1.02
CA ALA A 130 -7.53 0.77 -2.10
C ALA A 130 -8.19 1.32 -3.37
N GLU A 131 -9.37 1.93 -3.25
CA GLU A 131 -10.06 2.55 -4.39
C GLU A 131 -9.23 3.64 -5.05
N LYS A 132 -8.62 4.53 -4.26
CA LYS A 132 -7.81 5.65 -4.77
C LYS A 132 -6.54 5.17 -5.47
N ILE A 133 -5.83 4.20 -4.87
CA ILE A 133 -4.62 3.63 -5.49
C ILE A 133 -4.98 2.88 -6.78
N LYS A 134 -5.99 2.00 -6.75
CA LYS A 134 -6.35 1.20 -7.94
C LYS A 134 -6.95 2.04 -9.07
N LYS A 135 -7.56 3.19 -8.75
CA LYS A 135 -8.02 4.14 -9.77
C LYS A 135 -6.85 4.73 -10.58
N GLY A 136 -5.71 5.04 -9.94
CA GLY A 136 -4.49 5.50 -10.64
C GLY A 136 -3.61 4.38 -11.17
N ASN A 137 -3.75 3.18 -10.60
CA ASN A 137 -2.97 2.01 -10.99
C ASN A 137 -3.77 0.71 -10.81
N PRO A 138 -4.52 0.27 -11.84
CA PRO A 138 -5.43 -0.87 -11.74
C PRO A 138 -4.71 -2.22 -11.55
N TYR A 139 -3.41 -2.28 -11.83
CA TYR A 139 -2.61 -3.50 -11.68
C TYR A 139 -1.91 -3.60 -10.32
N CYS A 140 -2.01 -2.59 -9.47
CA CYS A 140 -1.51 -2.69 -8.10
C CYS A 140 -2.41 -3.65 -7.31
N ILE A 141 -1.82 -4.66 -6.67
CA ILE A 141 -2.54 -5.39 -5.61
C ILE A 141 -2.49 -4.59 -4.30
N PHE A 142 -3.58 -4.61 -3.56
CA PHE A 142 -3.77 -3.93 -2.29
C PHE A 142 -4.17 -4.94 -1.22
N LEU A 143 -3.33 -5.09 -0.19
CA LEU A 143 -3.50 -6.08 0.88
C LEU A 143 -3.58 -5.41 2.24
N ILE A 144 -4.20 -6.10 3.20
CA ILE A 144 -4.08 -5.77 4.62
C ILE A 144 -3.45 -6.97 5.33
N VAL A 145 -2.36 -6.74 6.06
CA VAL A 145 -1.74 -7.73 6.93
C VAL A 145 -1.95 -7.28 8.36
N THR A 146 -2.72 -8.06 9.13
CA THR A 146 -3.03 -7.75 10.53
C THR A 146 -2.72 -8.91 11.44
N GLU A 147 -2.27 -8.66 12.67
CA GLU A 147 -2.12 -9.76 13.63
C GLU A 147 -3.47 -10.30 14.10
N THR A 148 -4.42 -9.40 14.40
CA THR A 148 -5.74 -9.74 14.94
C THR A 148 -6.87 -9.00 14.24
N TYR A 149 -8.10 -9.49 14.39
CA TYR A 149 -9.29 -8.93 13.75
C TYR A 149 -10.30 -8.42 14.78
N ASP A 150 -10.84 -7.22 14.59
CA ASP A 150 -11.79 -6.55 15.48
C ASP A 150 -12.88 -5.81 14.69
N VAL A 151 -13.13 -6.24 13.45
CA VAL A 151 -14.29 -5.80 12.67
C VAL A 151 -15.47 -6.68 13.04
N SER A 152 -16.64 -6.05 13.15
CA SER A 152 -17.89 -6.77 13.38
C SER A 152 -18.20 -7.75 12.24
N LEU A 153 -18.81 -8.89 12.57
CA LEU A 153 -19.02 -10.01 11.63
C LEU A 153 -20.09 -9.73 10.56
N ASP A 154 -20.86 -8.66 10.71
CA ASP A 154 -21.85 -8.17 9.75
C ASP A 154 -21.23 -7.33 8.61
N VAL A 155 -19.94 -7.00 8.72
CA VAL A 155 -19.21 -6.28 7.67
C VAL A 155 -18.50 -7.29 6.77
N ASP A 156 -18.96 -7.44 5.53
CA ASP A 156 -18.29 -8.25 4.52
C ASP A 156 -17.28 -7.37 3.73
N PRO A 157 -15.96 -7.55 3.85
CA PRO A 157 -14.99 -6.74 3.10
C PRO A 157 -14.99 -7.02 1.58
N LYS A 158 -15.72 -8.02 1.09
CA LYS A 158 -15.67 -8.49 -0.31
C LYS A 158 -16.18 -7.47 -1.33
N TYR A 159 -16.97 -6.47 -0.93
CA TYR A 159 -17.40 -5.39 -1.84
C TYR A 159 -16.28 -4.38 -2.15
N SER A 160 -15.14 -4.47 -1.48
CA SER A 160 -14.05 -3.52 -1.63
C SER A 160 -13.04 -3.90 -2.72
N LEU A 161 -12.18 -2.93 -3.07
CA LEU A 161 -11.04 -3.14 -3.95
C LEU A 161 -9.79 -3.70 -3.24
N ILE A 162 -9.92 -4.15 -1.99
CA ILE A 162 -8.87 -4.86 -1.26
C ILE A 162 -8.80 -6.29 -1.79
N ASP A 163 -7.62 -6.73 -2.26
CA ASP A 163 -7.48 -8.07 -2.85
C ASP A 163 -7.50 -9.18 -1.80
N GLN A 164 -6.91 -8.94 -0.62
CA GLN A 164 -6.93 -9.91 0.47
C GLN A 164 -6.59 -9.26 1.82
N ILE A 165 -7.23 -9.77 2.88
CA ILE A 165 -6.90 -9.47 4.28
C ILE A 165 -6.31 -10.74 4.91
N TYR A 166 -5.11 -10.65 5.47
CA TYR A 166 -4.44 -11.74 6.17
C TYR A 166 -4.44 -11.48 7.69
N VAL A 167 -5.15 -12.33 8.43
CA VAL A 167 -5.16 -12.31 9.91
C VAL A 167 -4.13 -13.33 10.43
N LEU A 168 -2.92 -12.85 10.73
CA LEU A 168 -1.74 -13.69 11.00
C LEU A 168 -1.91 -14.64 12.18
N ARG A 169 -2.67 -14.23 13.22
CA ARG A 169 -2.89 -15.04 14.43
C ARG A 169 -4.23 -15.79 14.44
N LYS A 170 -5.02 -15.75 13.35
CA LYS A 170 -6.34 -16.41 13.26
C LYS A 170 -7.22 -16.17 14.50
N GLN A 171 -7.26 -14.93 14.98
CA GLN A 171 -7.94 -14.59 16.23
C GLN A 171 -8.56 -13.20 16.21
N LYS A 172 -9.62 -13.05 17.00
CA LYS A 172 -10.16 -11.75 17.39
C LYS A 172 -9.25 -11.07 18.39
N ARG A 173 -9.23 -9.74 18.40
CA ARG A 173 -8.34 -8.95 19.26
C ARG A 173 -8.54 -9.22 20.75
N ARG A 174 -9.78 -9.46 21.19
CA ARG A 174 -10.17 -9.61 22.61
C ARG A 174 -10.16 -11.06 23.13
N GLU A 175 -9.61 -12.01 22.37
CA GLU A 175 -9.41 -13.38 22.88
C GLU A 175 -8.31 -13.38 23.97
N GLU A 176 -8.53 -14.13 25.05
CA GLU A 176 -7.68 -14.06 26.26
C GLU A 176 -6.23 -14.51 26.02
N ARG A 177 -6.02 -15.52 25.18
CA ARG A 177 -4.69 -16.07 24.90
C ARG A 177 -4.23 -15.72 23.51
N MET A 178 -3.14 -14.96 23.44
CA MET A 178 -2.46 -14.61 22.19
C MET A 178 -1.94 -15.86 21.48
N LYS A 179 -2.52 -16.19 20.33
CA LYS A 179 -2.05 -17.26 19.43
C LYS A 179 -0.77 -16.82 18.71
N PRO A 180 0.11 -17.74 18.30
CA PRO A 180 1.30 -17.39 17.52
C PRO A 180 0.92 -16.80 16.14
N ILE A 181 1.90 -16.17 15.48
CA ILE A 181 1.79 -15.91 14.03
C ILE A 181 1.91 -17.25 13.31
N TYR A 182 0.90 -17.58 12.51
CA TYR A 182 0.81 -18.86 11.82
C TYR A 182 1.59 -18.84 10.52
N ALA A 183 2.59 -19.71 10.40
CA ALA A 183 3.46 -19.80 9.22
C ALA A 183 2.71 -20.15 7.92
N ASP A 184 1.61 -20.92 8.00
CA ASP A 184 0.80 -21.24 6.82
C ASP A 184 0.11 -20.00 6.23
N ILE A 185 -0.24 -19.02 7.07
CA ILE A 185 -0.83 -17.75 6.62
C ILE A 185 0.23 -16.86 5.97
N VAL A 186 1.42 -16.79 6.57
CA VAL A 186 2.58 -16.09 5.99
C VAL A 186 2.93 -16.68 4.63
N TYR A 187 2.94 -18.02 4.51
CA TYR A 187 3.22 -18.69 3.25
C TYR A 187 2.15 -18.38 2.18
N LYS A 188 0.87 -18.36 2.54
CA LYS A 188 -0.21 -17.95 1.62
C LYS A 188 -0.03 -16.51 1.12
N LEU A 189 0.31 -15.58 2.03
CA LEU A 189 0.65 -14.20 1.68
C LEU A 189 1.81 -14.14 0.69
N PHE A 190 2.90 -14.87 0.96
CA PHE A 190 4.04 -14.96 0.06
C PHE A 190 3.65 -15.47 -1.33
N LYS A 191 2.92 -16.58 -1.41
CA LYS A 191 2.51 -17.18 -2.69
C LYS A 191 1.56 -16.27 -3.48
N PHE A 192 0.67 -15.54 -2.80
CA PHE A 192 -0.21 -14.57 -3.46
C PHE A 192 0.59 -13.45 -4.13
N VAL A 193 1.52 -12.83 -3.39
CA VAL A 193 2.38 -11.76 -3.92
C VAL A 193 3.29 -12.30 -5.01
N GLU A 194 3.93 -13.46 -4.80
CA GLU A 194 4.78 -14.11 -5.79
C GLU A 194 4.03 -14.42 -7.10
N LEU A 195 2.78 -14.91 -7.01
CA LEU A 195 1.95 -15.18 -8.17
C LEU A 195 1.68 -13.89 -8.95
N HIS A 196 1.30 -12.82 -8.26
CA HIS A 196 1.07 -11.52 -8.89
C HIS A 196 2.35 -10.98 -9.55
N ILE A 197 3.51 -11.03 -8.89
CA ILE A 197 4.78 -10.58 -9.46
C ILE A 197 5.16 -11.38 -10.70
N ASN A 198 4.81 -12.67 -10.75
CA ASN A 198 5.11 -13.57 -11.86
C ASN A 198 4.06 -13.60 -12.96
N SER A 199 2.93 -12.90 -12.82
CA SER A 199 1.91 -12.82 -13.86
C SER A 199 2.16 -11.67 -14.83
N ASP A 200 1.54 -11.77 -16.00
CA ASP A 200 1.51 -10.68 -16.97
C ASP A 200 0.23 -9.87 -16.78
N TRP A 201 0.39 -8.64 -16.30
CA TRP A 201 -0.74 -7.80 -15.88
C TRP A 201 -1.57 -7.28 -17.05
N TYR A 202 -0.94 -7.10 -18.22
CA TYR A 202 -1.61 -6.66 -19.44
C TYR A 202 -1.10 -7.45 -20.66
N ASN A 203 -1.91 -8.38 -21.14
CA ASN A 203 -1.71 -9.07 -22.42
C ASN A 203 -3.05 -9.40 -23.07
N VAL A 204 -3.64 -8.40 -23.75
CA VAL A 204 -4.96 -8.53 -24.38
C VAL A 204 -4.94 -9.57 -25.51
N HIS A 205 -3.84 -9.68 -26.25
CA HIS A 205 -3.76 -10.60 -27.38
C HIS A 205 -3.83 -12.07 -26.92
N GLU A 206 -3.05 -12.42 -25.90
CA GLU A 206 -3.08 -13.75 -25.30
C GLU A 206 -4.44 -14.07 -24.66
N ARG A 207 -5.06 -13.09 -23.99
CA ARG A 207 -6.41 -13.23 -23.41
C ARG A 207 -7.47 -13.53 -24.47
N ILE A 208 -7.40 -12.87 -25.63
CA ILE A 208 -8.27 -13.16 -26.77
C ILE A 208 -8.02 -14.58 -27.28
N GLN A 209 -6.76 -14.99 -27.43
CA GLN A 209 -6.41 -16.34 -27.89
C GLN A 209 -6.89 -17.43 -26.91
N ARG A 210 -6.86 -17.17 -25.60
CA ARG A 210 -7.34 -18.10 -24.56
C ARG A 210 -8.87 -18.07 -24.39
N GLY A 211 -9.55 -17.03 -24.86
CA GLY A 211 -10.99 -16.85 -24.71
C GLY A 211 -11.45 -16.30 -23.35
N GLU A 212 -10.53 -15.79 -22.54
CA GLU A 212 -10.80 -15.28 -21.18
C GLU A 212 -10.13 -13.91 -20.99
N MET A 213 -10.94 -12.88 -20.70
CA MET A 213 -10.46 -11.48 -20.66
C MET A 213 -10.00 -10.98 -19.28
N ILE A 214 -10.32 -11.73 -18.23
CA ILE A 214 -10.02 -11.44 -16.82
C ILE A 214 -9.37 -12.68 -16.20
#